data_AF-A0A9W5ITB2-F1
#
_entry.id   AF-A0A9W5ITB2-F1
#
_cell.length_a   1.000
_cell.length_b   1.000
_cell.length_c   1.000
_cell.angle_alpha   90.00
_cell.angle_beta   90.00
_cell.angle_gamma   90.00
#
_symmetry.space_group_name_H-M   'P 1'
#
loop_
_entity.id
_entity.type
_entity.pdbx_description
1 polymer ?
#
loop_
_entity_poly.entity_id
_entity_poly.type
_entity_poly.pdbx_seq_one_letter_code
_entity_poly.pdbx_strand_id
1 'polypeptide(L)'
;MAKNAVRYYIELFRNPNKYPNYIHHRASNAGHYLKLWSISILKRLNYYIEDIQIAKRVEAGKYGKFFIVPLQVFNDSQVRIHCDFSSVRSFLLHILASFAAHAPADTNLIIKHHPMDRGFIDYSRDIKRFIKKHPKLKGRITYVHDVPLPVFLRHGLGMVTINSTSGLSGLIHNMPVKVLGRAYYDIPGITDQNTLAEFWNHPTPPDSDLFHAYRMYHLNVTQINGNFYSQVFFPNKDTSDSSIPTT
;
A
#
# COMPACT_ATOMS: atom_id res chain seq x y z
N MET A 1 10.92 -9.34 -13.41
CA MET A 1 9.98 -8.23 -13.73
C MET A 1 10.59 -7.15 -14.62
N ALA A 2 11.58 -6.34 -14.17
CA ALA A 2 12.11 -5.21 -14.94
C ALA A 2 12.66 -5.58 -16.34
N LYS A 3 13.43 -6.67 -16.45
CA LYS A 3 13.93 -7.20 -17.73
C LYS A 3 12.80 -7.51 -18.73
N ASN A 4 11.71 -8.11 -18.26
CA ASN A 4 10.56 -8.46 -19.10
C ASN A 4 9.79 -7.22 -19.53
N ALA A 5 9.65 -6.22 -18.63
CA ALA A 5 9.05 -4.93 -18.98
C ALA A 5 9.87 -4.19 -20.05
N VAL A 6 11.20 -4.14 -19.90
CA VAL A 6 12.09 -3.52 -20.90
C VAL A 6 11.95 -4.21 -22.26
N ARG A 7 11.99 -5.55 -22.29
CA ARG A 7 11.77 -6.31 -23.54
C ARG A 7 10.42 -6.02 -24.17
N TYR A 8 9.35 -6.02 -23.39
CA TYR A 8 8.00 -5.71 -23.86
C TYR A 8 7.93 -4.31 -24.51
N TYR A 9 8.47 -3.28 -23.86
CA TYR A 9 8.46 -1.93 -24.44
C TYR A 9 9.36 -1.80 -25.68
N ILE A 10 10.51 -2.48 -25.71
CA ILE A 10 11.37 -2.53 -26.91
C ILE A 10 10.59 -3.13 -28.09
N GLU A 11 9.91 -4.26 -27.89
CA GLU A 11 9.12 -4.92 -28.94
C GLU A 11 7.93 -4.06 -29.38
N LEU A 12 7.24 -3.43 -28.43
CA LEU A 12 6.12 -2.54 -28.70
C LEU A 12 6.53 -1.36 -29.61
N PHE A 13 7.70 -0.75 -29.37
CA PHE A 13 8.16 0.39 -30.17
C PHE A 13 8.87 -0.02 -31.47
N ARG A 14 9.49 -1.21 -31.54
CA ARG A 14 10.21 -1.68 -32.74
C ARG A 14 9.31 -2.35 -33.78
N ASN A 15 8.17 -2.90 -33.37
CA ASN A 15 7.31 -3.69 -34.25
C ASN A 15 5.84 -3.22 -34.32
N PRO A 16 5.54 -1.92 -34.52
CA PRO A 16 4.16 -1.45 -34.60
C PRO A 16 3.40 -2.12 -35.77
N ASN A 17 4.09 -2.39 -36.88
CA ASN A 17 3.51 -3.00 -38.07
C ASN A 17 3.10 -4.47 -37.87
N LYS A 18 3.65 -5.17 -36.86
CA LYS A 18 3.22 -6.55 -36.55
C LYS A 18 1.88 -6.58 -35.82
N TYR A 19 1.47 -5.45 -35.24
CA TYR A 19 0.24 -5.33 -34.47
C TYR A 19 -0.52 -4.06 -34.85
N PRO A 20 -0.96 -3.93 -36.11
CA PRO A 20 -1.51 -2.67 -36.65
C PRO A 20 -2.80 -2.21 -35.95
N ASN A 21 -3.56 -3.16 -35.38
CA ASN A 21 -4.80 -2.88 -34.64
C ASN A 21 -4.60 -2.78 -33.13
N TYR A 22 -3.36 -2.82 -32.63
CA TYR A 22 -3.09 -2.82 -31.19
C TYR A 22 -3.19 -1.42 -30.61
N ILE A 23 -4.19 -1.23 -29.74
CA ILE A 23 -4.41 0.01 -28.99
C ILE A 23 -3.74 -0.15 -27.63
N HIS A 24 -2.65 0.58 -27.39
CA HIS A 24 -1.97 0.54 -26.10
C HIS A 24 -2.80 1.27 -25.04
N HIS A 25 -3.12 0.57 -23.95
CA HIS A 25 -3.92 1.08 -22.81
C HIS A 25 -3.27 2.22 -22.00
N ARG A 26 -2.08 2.71 -22.39
CA ARG A 26 -1.36 3.85 -21.79
C ARG A 26 -0.84 4.75 -22.89
N ALA A 27 -0.74 6.06 -22.60
CA ALA A 27 -0.20 7.05 -23.52
C ALA A 27 1.17 6.60 -24.06
N SER A 28 1.32 6.53 -25.37
CA SER A 28 2.49 5.97 -26.06
C SER A 28 3.72 6.90 -26.08
N ASN A 29 3.71 7.98 -25.30
CA ASN A 29 4.82 8.93 -25.27
C ASN A 29 5.99 8.41 -24.41
N ALA A 30 6.88 7.64 -25.03
CA ALA A 30 8.08 7.08 -24.41
C ALA A 30 8.95 8.17 -23.73
N GLY A 31 9.07 9.35 -24.34
CA GLY A 31 9.85 10.47 -23.80
C GLY A 31 9.27 11.01 -22.49
N HIS A 32 7.94 11.10 -22.38
CA HIS A 32 7.26 11.48 -21.15
C HIS A 32 7.53 10.47 -20.02
N TYR A 33 7.40 9.17 -20.29
CA TYR A 33 7.68 8.13 -19.29
C TYR A 33 9.16 8.08 -18.89
N LEU A 34 10.08 8.21 -19.85
CA LEU A 34 11.52 8.30 -19.56
C LEU A 34 11.81 9.46 -18.60
N LYS A 35 11.26 10.65 -18.87
CA LYS A 35 11.41 11.82 -17.99
C LYS A 35 10.89 11.53 -16.57
N LEU A 36 9.71 10.94 -16.43
CA LEU A 36 9.11 10.65 -15.12
C LEU A 36 9.89 9.58 -14.35
N TRP A 37 10.41 8.56 -15.02
CA TRP A 37 11.27 7.55 -14.40
C TRP A 37 12.62 8.14 -13.99
N SER A 38 13.21 9.04 -14.78
CA SER A 38 14.41 9.79 -14.38
C SER A 38 14.16 10.66 -13.14
N ILE A 39 13.02 11.36 -13.08
CA ILE A 39 12.60 12.10 -11.88
C ILE A 39 12.42 11.16 -10.67
N SER A 40 11.87 9.96 -10.89
CA SER A 40 11.75 8.95 -9.84
C SER A 40 13.12 8.52 -9.29
N ILE A 41 14.11 8.32 -10.16
CA ILE A 41 15.50 8.01 -9.72
C ILE A 41 16.08 9.17 -8.92
N LEU A 42 15.98 10.40 -9.41
CA LEU A 42 16.47 11.59 -8.71
C LEU A 42 15.83 11.75 -7.32
N LYS A 43 14.50 11.61 -7.23
CA LYS A 43 13.79 11.64 -5.94
C LYS A 43 14.24 10.53 -5.01
N ARG A 44 14.43 9.31 -5.53
CA ARG A 44 14.92 8.18 -4.73
C ARG A 44 16.30 8.49 -4.12
N LEU A 45 17.21 9.08 -4.90
CA LEU A 45 18.52 9.50 -4.39
C LEU A 45 18.40 10.62 -3.36
N ASN A 46 17.52 11.60 -3.61
CA ASN A 46 17.29 12.73 -2.70
C ASN A 46 16.79 12.31 -1.31
N TYR A 47 15.89 11.32 -1.24
CA TYR A 47 15.32 10.85 0.03
C TYR A 47 16.06 9.66 0.65
N TYR A 48 17.08 9.12 -0.02
CA TYR A 48 17.74 7.88 0.37
C TYR A 48 18.28 7.91 1.81
N ILE A 49 18.99 8.98 2.17
CA ILE A 49 19.59 9.12 3.52
C ILE A 49 18.48 9.26 4.58
N GLU A 50 17.48 10.08 4.32
CA GLU A 50 16.36 10.31 5.23
C GLU A 50 15.56 9.02 5.48
N ASP A 51 15.25 8.28 4.41
CA ASP A 51 14.54 7.00 4.48
C ASP A 51 15.34 5.96 5.29
N ILE A 52 16.66 5.85 5.08
CA ILE A 52 17.51 4.94 5.87
C ILE A 52 17.51 5.33 7.35
N GLN A 53 17.62 6.63 7.66
CA GLN A 53 17.61 7.10 9.04
C GLN A 53 16.26 6.83 9.72
N ILE A 54 15.15 6.98 9.00
CA ILE A 54 13.83 6.63 9.52
C ILE A 54 13.73 5.13 9.76
N ALA A 55 14.14 4.31 8.79
CA ALA A 55 14.13 2.85 8.93
C ALA A 55 14.92 2.41 10.17
N LYS A 56 16.16 2.89 10.33
CA LYS A 56 17.00 2.60 11.50
C LYS A 56 16.37 3.05 12.82
N ARG A 57 15.73 4.22 12.85
CA ARG A 57 15.04 4.71 14.06
C ARG A 57 13.84 3.84 14.42
N VAL A 58 13.09 3.37 13.43
CA VAL A 58 11.95 2.47 13.64
C VAL A 58 12.43 1.12 14.15
N GLU A 59 13.42 0.51 13.50
CA GLU A 59 13.99 -0.79 13.90
C GLU A 59 14.62 -0.74 15.29
N ALA A 60 15.24 0.38 15.66
CA ALA A 60 15.79 0.58 16.99
C ALA A 60 14.72 0.94 18.06
N GLY A 61 13.44 1.02 17.71
CA GLY A 61 12.36 1.44 18.61
C GLY A 61 12.42 2.92 19.04
N LYS A 62 13.27 3.72 18.38
CA LYS A 62 13.56 5.13 18.72
C LYS A 62 12.67 6.14 18.00
N TYR A 63 11.76 5.67 17.13
CA TYR A 63 10.82 6.55 16.43
C TYR A 63 9.60 6.93 17.28
N GLY A 64 9.34 6.20 18.37
CA GLY A 64 8.14 6.36 19.20
C GLY A 64 6.93 5.65 18.61
N LYS A 65 5.73 5.95 19.13
CA LYS A 65 4.47 5.34 18.68
C LYS A 65 3.99 5.96 17.37
N PHE A 66 3.56 5.14 16.42
CA PHE A 66 3.10 5.65 15.13
C PHE A 66 2.04 4.78 14.45
N PHE A 67 1.20 5.42 13.65
CA PHE A 67 0.35 4.76 12.64
C PHE A 67 0.97 4.90 11.26
N ILE A 68 0.62 4.00 10.34
CA ILE A 68 1.09 4.05 8.95
C ILE A 68 -0.03 4.13 7.92
N VAL A 69 0.17 4.95 6.89
CA VAL A 69 -0.72 5.13 5.75
C VAL A 69 0.06 4.88 4.46
N PRO A 70 0.05 3.65 3.91
CA PRO A 70 0.57 3.41 2.57
C PRO A 70 -0.37 4.03 1.53
N LEU A 71 0.13 5.00 0.77
CA LEU A 71 -0.61 5.59 -0.35
C LEU A 71 -0.66 4.61 -1.53
N GLN A 72 -1.77 4.63 -2.26
CA GLN A 72 -1.97 3.83 -3.48
C GLN A 72 -1.68 4.65 -4.73
N VAL A 73 -1.50 3.96 -5.86
CA VAL A 73 -1.32 4.58 -7.18
C VAL A 73 -2.53 5.44 -7.51
N PHE A 74 -2.30 6.70 -7.86
CA PHE A 74 -3.39 7.65 -8.12
C PHE A 74 -4.38 7.23 -9.21
N ASN A 75 -3.92 6.42 -10.16
CA ASN A 75 -4.70 5.93 -11.29
C ASN A 75 -5.15 4.48 -11.14
N ASP A 76 -5.11 3.94 -9.92
CA ASP A 76 -5.58 2.60 -9.64
C ASP A 76 -7.10 2.50 -9.85
N SER A 77 -7.56 1.49 -10.60
CA SER A 77 -8.98 1.23 -10.79
C SER A 77 -9.66 0.89 -9.46
N GLN A 78 -8.92 0.33 -8.49
CA GLN A 78 -9.41 0.07 -7.14
C GLN A 78 -9.79 1.36 -6.40
N VAL A 79 -9.09 2.47 -6.63
CA VAL A 79 -9.46 3.77 -6.07
C VAL A 79 -10.67 4.35 -6.80
N ARG A 80 -10.78 4.15 -8.12
CA ARG A 80 -11.89 4.69 -8.91
C ARG A 80 -13.24 4.01 -8.67
N ILE A 81 -13.23 2.70 -8.38
CA ILE A 81 -14.44 1.86 -8.33
C ILE A 81 -14.76 1.44 -6.90
N HIS A 82 -13.74 1.15 -6.10
CA HIS A 82 -13.89 0.51 -4.79
C HIS A 82 -13.63 1.45 -3.61
N CYS A 83 -13.80 2.78 -3.79
CA CYS A 83 -13.82 3.72 -2.67
C CYS A 83 -14.71 4.95 -2.94
N ASP A 84 -15.17 5.59 -1.87
CA ASP A 84 -16.00 6.81 -1.95
C ASP A 84 -15.17 8.10 -2.02
N PHE A 85 -13.84 7.98 -1.99
CA PHE A 85 -12.95 9.11 -2.17
C PHE A 85 -12.78 9.44 -3.65
N SER A 86 -12.98 10.72 -4.00
CA SER A 86 -12.76 11.22 -5.35
C SER A 86 -11.30 11.14 -5.83
N SER A 87 -10.34 10.98 -4.91
CA SER A 87 -8.92 10.82 -5.23
C SER A 87 -8.11 10.33 -4.02
N VAL A 88 -6.88 9.84 -4.26
CA VAL A 88 -5.90 9.54 -3.19
C VAL A 88 -5.58 10.79 -2.35
N ARG A 89 -5.62 11.98 -2.96
CA ARG A 89 -5.47 13.26 -2.23
C ARG A 89 -6.63 13.50 -1.27
N SER A 90 -7.87 13.23 -1.69
CA SER A 90 -9.06 13.37 -0.83
C SER A 90 -8.98 12.41 0.36
N PHE A 91 -8.56 11.17 0.13
CA PHE A 91 -8.28 10.18 1.17
C PHE A 91 -7.20 10.66 2.15
N LEU A 92 -6.07 11.17 1.63
CA LEU A 92 -5.00 11.69 2.46
C LEU A 92 -5.48 12.85 3.36
N LEU A 93 -6.21 13.81 2.80
CA LEU A 93 -6.71 14.96 3.58
C LEU A 93 -7.75 14.52 4.64
N HIS A 94 -8.57 13.52 4.33
CA HIS A 94 -9.52 12.95 5.29
C HIS A 94 -8.80 12.32 6.49
N ILE A 95 -7.75 11.52 6.24
CA ILE A 95 -6.94 10.94 7.32
C ILE A 95 -6.24 12.02 8.13
N LEU A 96 -5.63 13.01 7.47
CA LEU A 96 -4.95 14.10 8.14
C LEU A 96 -5.90 14.89 9.06
N ALA A 97 -7.14 15.14 8.61
CA ALA A 97 -8.16 15.79 9.41
C ALA A 97 -8.58 14.95 10.62
N SER A 98 -8.86 13.66 10.42
CA SER A 98 -9.24 12.77 11.52
C SER A 98 -8.11 12.61 12.55
N PHE A 99 -6.87 12.41 12.09
CA PHE A 99 -5.69 12.30 12.95
C PHE A 99 -5.47 13.59 13.76
N ALA A 100 -5.62 14.76 13.14
CA ALA A 100 -5.49 16.05 13.83
C ALA A 100 -6.53 16.24 14.94
N ALA A 101 -7.74 15.73 14.74
CA ALA A 101 -8.87 15.90 15.66
C ALA A 101 -8.87 14.88 16.79
N HIS A 102 -8.44 13.63 16.53
CA HIS A 102 -8.73 12.51 17.43
C HIS A 102 -7.51 11.71 17.88
N ALA A 103 -6.35 11.82 17.23
CA ALA A 103 -5.22 10.97 17.59
C ALA A 103 -4.51 11.44 18.88
N PRO A 104 -4.06 10.50 19.73
CA PRO A 104 -3.32 10.83 20.96
C PRO A 104 -2.10 11.72 20.70
N ALA A 105 -1.79 12.63 21.63
CA ALA A 105 -0.73 13.63 21.42
C ALA A 105 0.68 13.02 21.26
N ASP A 106 0.91 11.82 21.83
CA ASP A 106 2.18 11.08 21.81
C ASP A 106 2.35 10.16 20.59
N THR A 107 1.37 10.13 19.66
CA THR A 107 1.46 9.32 18.45
C THR A 107 1.83 10.13 17.22
N ASN A 108 2.59 9.51 16.32
CA ASN A 108 3.00 10.02 15.02
C ASN A 108 2.23 9.34 13.87
N LEU A 109 2.27 9.95 12.69
CA LEU A 109 1.69 9.42 11.46
C LEU A 109 2.77 9.32 10.38
N ILE A 110 3.04 8.11 9.90
CA ILE A 110 3.91 7.87 8.76
C ILE A 110 3.05 7.73 7.50
N ILE A 111 3.19 8.66 6.58
CA ILE A 111 2.60 8.56 5.25
C ILE A 111 3.67 7.97 4.33
N LYS A 112 3.40 6.79 3.77
CA LYS A 112 4.32 6.12 2.86
C LYS A 112 3.88 6.34 1.41
N HIS A 113 4.73 7.00 0.63
CA HIS A 113 4.50 7.20 -0.80
C HIS A 113 4.49 5.89 -1.57
N HIS A 114 3.68 5.82 -2.63
CA HIS A 114 3.70 4.68 -3.51
C HIS A 114 4.91 4.75 -4.46
N PRO A 115 5.74 3.70 -4.57
CA PRO A 115 6.94 3.72 -5.43
C PRO A 115 6.64 4.06 -6.90
N MET A 116 5.51 3.59 -7.42
CA MET A 116 5.10 3.87 -8.80
C MET A 116 4.64 5.32 -9.03
N ASP A 117 4.26 6.06 -7.98
CA ASP A 117 3.81 7.45 -8.10
C ASP A 117 4.94 8.46 -7.93
N ARG A 118 6.16 8.02 -7.57
CA ARG A 118 7.29 8.91 -7.25
C ARG A 118 7.55 9.96 -8.34
N GLY A 119 7.53 9.54 -9.60
CA GLY A 119 7.73 10.42 -10.75
C GLY A 119 6.50 11.26 -11.12
N PHE A 120 5.30 10.81 -10.73
CA PHE A 120 4.03 11.28 -11.28
C PHE A 120 3.34 12.29 -10.37
N ILE A 121 3.38 12.07 -9.06
CA ILE A 121 2.67 12.88 -8.07
C ILE A 121 3.55 13.14 -6.84
N ASP A 122 3.34 14.29 -6.21
CA ASP A 122 3.98 14.68 -4.96
C ASP A 122 2.96 15.25 -3.97
N TYR A 123 2.70 14.49 -2.90
CA TYR A 123 1.78 14.89 -1.84
C TYR A 123 2.44 15.79 -0.79
N SER A 124 3.76 16.03 -0.86
CA SER A 124 4.49 16.87 0.11
C SER A 124 3.89 18.27 0.24
N ARG A 125 3.41 18.84 -0.86
CA ARG A 125 2.81 20.19 -0.86
C ARG A 125 1.48 20.22 -0.11
N ASP A 126 0.63 19.22 -0.31
CA ASP A 126 -0.65 19.10 0.41
C ASP A 126 -0.40 18.87 1.90
N ILE A 127 0.52 17.97 2.26
CA ILE A 127 0.90 17.68 3.65
C ILE A 127 1.45 18.94 4.33
N LYS A 128 2.41 19.64 3.72
CA LYS A 128 3.00 20.88 4.27
C LYS A 128 1.94 21.97 4.46
N ARG A 129 1.03 22.13 3.50
CA ARG A 129 -0.07 23.10 3.58
C ARG A 129 -1.02 22.74 4.71
N PHE A 130 -1.34 21.46 4.89
CA PHE A 130 -2.18 20.98 5.96
C PHE A 130 -1.54 21.23 7.35
N ILE A 131 -0.26 20.89 7.52
CA ILE A 131 0.50 21.13 8.76
C ILE A 131 0.58 22.62 9.09
N LYS A 132 0.76 23.49 8.10
CA LYS A 132 0.75 24.96 8.32
C LYS A 132 -0.56 25.45 8.94
N LYS A 133 -1.69 24.82 8.58
CA LYS A 133 -3.01 25.12 9.15
C LYS A 133 -3.25 24.44 10.51
N HIS A 134 -2.48 23.41 10.85
CA HIS A 134 -2.63 22.63 12.09
C HIS A 134 -1.26 22.53 12.81
N PRO A 135 -0.79 23.60 13.49
CA PRO A 135 0.53 23.63 14.10
C PRO A 135 0.83 22.49 15.09
N LYS A 136 -0.21 21.96 15.75
CA LYS A 136 -0.13 20.80 16.66
C LYS A 136 0.39 19.52 15.99
N LEU A 137 0.37 19.44 14.67
CA LEU A 137 0.86 18.30 13.90
C LEU A 137 2.32 18.45 13.44
N LYS A 138 2.93 19.62 13.66
CA LYS A 138 4.33 19.85 13.28
C LYS A 138 5.23 18.86 14.02
N GLY A 139 6.04 18.11 13.25
CA GLY A 139 6.93 17.08 13.79
C GLY A 139 6.25 15.71 14.03
N ARG A 140 4.92 15.63 13.93
CA ARG A 140 4.16 14.38 14.15
C ARG A 140 3.81 13.64 12.85
N ILE A 141 3.89 14.31 11.71
CA ILE A 141 3.62 13.71 10.40
C ILE A 141 4.94 13.59 9.64
N THR A 142 5.27 12.37 9.24
CA THR A 142 6.46 12.07 8.43
C THR A 142 6.06 11.45 7.10
N TYR A 143 6.63 11.94 6.01
CA TYR A 143 6.35 11.46 4.67
C TYR A 143 7.59 10.75 4.11
N VAL A 144 7.47 9.44 3.86
CA VAL A 144 8.58 8.56 3.45
C VAL A 144 8.34 7.99 2.05
N HIS A 145 9.41 7.65 1.34
CA HIS A 145 9.30 7.16 -0.03
C HIS A 145 9.69 5.68 -0.15
N ASP A 146 10.93 5.36 0.19
CA ASP A 146 11.57 4.10 -0.18
C ASP A 146 11.81 3.14 1.00
N VAL A 147 11.33 3.47 2.21
CA VAL A 147 11.46 2.57 3.36
C VAL A 147 10.65 1.28 3.15
N PRO A 148 11.23 0.07 3.27
CA PRO A 148 10.48 -1.17 3.11
C PRO A 148 9.30 -1.25 4.07
N LEU A 149 8.10 -1.57 3.55
CA LEU A 149 6.90 -1.61 4.38
C LEU A 149 7.04 -2.51 5.62
N PRO A 150 7.65 -3.72 5.56
CA PRO A 150 7.80 -4.58 6.74
C PRO A 150 8.54 -3.95 7.92
N VAL A 151 9.38 -2.95 7.68
CA VAL A 151 10.04 -2.18 8.76
C VAL A 151 8.99 -1.51 9.65
N PHE A 152 7.92 -1.00 9.06
CA PHE A 152 6.84 -0.34 9.79
C PHE A 152 5.85 -1.33 10.41
N LEU A 153 5.53 -2.42 9.70
CA LEU A 153 4.50 -3.38 10.13
C LEU A 153 4.83 -4.07 11.46
N ARG A 154 6.12 -4.19 11.82
CA ARG A 154 6.57 -4.81 13.07
C ARG A 154 6.49 -3.88 14.29
N HIS A 155 6.33 -2.58 14.10
CA HIS A 155 6.46 -1.59 15.18
C HIS A 155 5.31 -0.56 15.22
N GLY A 156 4.47 -0.51 14.18
CA GLY A 156 3.34 0.42 14.12
C GLY A 156 2.19 0.00 15.03
N LEU A 157 1.45 0.99 15.54
CA LEU A 157 0.21 0.78 16.30
C LEU A 157 -0.96 0.32 15.42
N GLY A 158 -0.91 0.65 14.13
CA GLY A 158 -1.96 0.31 13.18
C GLY A 158 -1.71 0.89 11.80
N MET A 159 -2.38 0.33 10.80
CA MET A 159 -2.37 0.80 9.42
C MET A 159 -3.74 1.31 8.99
N VAL A 160 -3.78 2.41 8.25
CA VAL A 160 -4.98 2.87 7.54
C VAL A 160 -4.75 2.76 6.05
N THR A 161 -5.68 2.11 5.34
CA THR A 161 -5.60 1.93 3.88
C THR A 161 -6.97 2.10 3.22
N ILE A 162 -7.00 2.35 1.91
CA ILE A 162 -8.27 2.35 1.16
C ILE A 162 -8.67 0.90 0.91
N ASN A 163 -7.89 0.18 0.11
CA ASN A 163 -8.12 -1.23 -0.22
C ASN A 163 -6.84 -1.94 -0.71
N SER A 164 -5.67 -1.39 -0.36
CA SER A 164 -4.39 -1.93 -0.79
C SER A 164 -4.18 -3.34 -0.25
N THR A 165 -3.55 -4.22 -1.04
CA THR A 165 -3.07 -5.52 -0.54
C THR A 165 -2.00 -5.39 0.55
N SER A 166 -1.43 -4.19 0.73
CA SER A 166 -0.60 -3.87 1.89
C SER A 166 -1.33 -4.07 3.22
N GLY A 167 -2.67 -3.96 3.24
CA GLY A 167 -3.50 -4.30 4.39
C GLY A 167 -3.32 -5.77 4.82
N LEU A 168 -3.35 -6.70 3.87
CA LEU A 168 -3.06 -8.12 4.15
C LEU A 168 -1.65 -8.33 4.72
N SER A 169 -0.65 -7.57 4.25
CA SER A 169 0.68 -7.62 4.86
C SER A 169 0.65 -7.14 6.31
N GLY A 170 -0.13 -6.10 6.63
CA GLY A 170 -0.35 -5.66 8.01
C GLY A 170 -0.97 -6.74 8.88
N LEU A 171 -2.02 -7.39 8.38
CA LEU A 171 -2.72 -8.49 9.07
C LEU A 171 -1.80 -9.69 9.33
N ILE A 172 -0.92 -10.05 8.37
CA ILE A 172 0.11 -11.10 8.56
C ILE A 172 1.06 -10.78 9.72
N HIS A 173 1.29 -9.49 10.01
CA HIS A 173 2.09 -9.04 11.13
C HIS A 173 1.28 -8.78 12.42
N ASN A 174 0.03 -9.26 12.49
CA ASN A 174 -0.89 -9.04 13.60
C ASN A 174 -1.12 -7.56 13.94
N MET A 175 -0.96 -6.67 12.96
CA MET A 175 -1.15 -5.24 13.14
C MET A 175 -2.62 -4.89 12.90
N PRO A 176 -3.24 -4.05 13.75
CA PRO A 176 -4.56 -3.47 13.47
C PRO A 176 -4.62 -2.79 12.10
N VAL A 177 -5.63 -3.09 11.30
CA VAL A 177 -5.81 -2.50 9.96
C VAL A 177 -7.20 -1.87 9.86
N LYS A 178 -7.24 -0.55 9.62
CA LYS A 178 -8.45 0.17 9.26
C LYS A 178 -8.56 0.33 7.74
N VAL A 179 -9.65 -0.18 7.20
CA VAL A 179 -10.00 -0.03 5.78
C VAL A 179 -11.01 1.11 5.65
N LEU A 180 -10.76 2.03 4.71
CA LEU A 180 -11.66 3.17 4.40
C LEU A 180 -12.26 3.11 2.99
N GLY A 181 -11.92 2.08 2.22
CA GLY A 181 -12.57 1.74 0.97
C GLY A 181 -13.29 0.40 1.09
N ARG A 182 -13.43 -0.30 -0.04
CA ARG A 182 -14.00 -1.64 -0.10
C ARG A 182 -12.87 -2.61 -0.41
N ALA A 183 -12.54 -3.47 0.55
CA ALA A 183 -11.56 -4.52 0.39
C ALA A 183 -12.20 -5.87 0.72
N TYR A 184 -11.87 -6.91 -0.03
CA TYR A 184 -12.43 -8.26 0.17
C TYR A 184 -11.96 -8.95 1.47
N TYR A 185 -10.99 -8.35 2.16
CA TYR A 185 -10.51 -8.78 3.48
C TYR A 185 -11.06 -7.89 4.61
N ASP A 186 -11.88 -6.88 4.30
CA ASP A 186 -12.51 -6.02 5.31
C ASP A 186 -13.71 -6.74 5.93
N ILE A 187 -13.42 -7.58 6.91
CA ILE A 187 -14.37 -8.49 7.54
C ILE A 187 -14.29 -8.27 9.06
N PRO A 188 -15.44 -8.20 9.78
CA PRO A 188 -15.43 -8.13 11.24
C PRO A 188 -14.57 -9.24 11.86
N GLY A 189 -13.68 -8.85 12.77
CA GLY A 189 -12.70 -9.74 13.39
C GLY A 189 -11.39 -9.88 12.60
N ILE A 190 -11.35 -9.54 11.30
CA ILE A 190 -10.10 -9.49 10.53
C ILE A 190 -9.54 -8.06 10.50
N THR A 191 -10.38 -7.07 10.23
CA THR A 191 -10.00 -5.65 10.19
C THR A 191 -10.75 -4.88 11.28
N ASP A 192 -10.21 -3.71 11.65
CA ASP A 192 -10.85 -2.84 12.63
C ASP A 192 -12.11 -2.18 12.03
N GLN A 193 -13.25 -2.49 12.63
CA GLN A 193 -14.57 -2.04 12.18
C GLN A 193 -15.02 -0.73 12.85
N ASN A 194 -14.29 -0.20 13.82
CA ASN A 194 -14.64 1.05 14.51
C ASN A 194 -14.50 2.25 13.57
N THR A 195 -15.01 3.41 13.98
CA THR A 195 -14.77 4.64 13.22
C THR A 195 -13.28 4.96 13.15
N LEU A 196 -12.86 5.73 12.13
CA LEU A 196 -11.46 6.17 12.03
C LEU A 196 -11.01 6.95 13.28
N ALA A 197 -11.91 7.70 13.90
CA ALA A 197 -11.64 8.46 15.13
C ALA A 197 -11.31 7.53 16.31
N GLU A 198 -12.09 6.47 16.49
CA GLU A 198 -11.89 5.45 17.54
C GLU A 198 -10.62 4.63 17.27
N PHE A 199 -10.35 4.29 16.00
CA PHE A 199 -9.17 3.52 15.61
C PHE A 199 -7.85 4.16 16.08
N TRP A 200 -7.75 5.50 16.12
CA TRP A 200 -6.53 6.16 16.60
C TRP A 200 -6.25 5.94 18.08
N ASN A 201 -7.30 5.69 18.87
CA ASN A 201 -7.21 5.55 20.33
C ASN A 201 -7.25 4.09 20.75
N HIS A 202 -8.04 3.27 20.06
CA HIS A 202 -8.30 1.88 20.39
C HIS A 202 -8.21 1.00 19.13
N PRO A 203 -7.03 0.88 18.50
CA PRO A 203 -6.87 0.03 17.34
C PRO A 203 -6.99 -1.44 17.74
N THR A 204 -7.86 -2.17 17.06
CA THR A 204 -8.17 -3.58 17.33
C THR A 204 -7.36 -4.49 16.40
N PRO A 205 -6.51 -5.39 16.94
CA PRO A 205 -5.77 -6.35 16.11
C PRO A 205 -6.71 -7.38 15.47
N PRO A 206 -6.28 -8.05 14.38
CA PRO A 206 -7.05 -9.17 13.85
C PRO A 206 -7.17 -10.29 14.89
N ASP A 207 -8.31 -10.97 14.88
CA ASP A 207 -8.43 -12.31 15.44
C ASP A 207 -7.51 -13.25 14.65
N SER A 208 -6.54 -13.83 15.36
CA SER A 208 -5.49 -14.63 14.74
C SER A 208 -6.03 -15.89 14.07
N ASP A 209 -7.05 -16.52 14.66
CA ASP A 209 -7.59 -17.79 14.20
C ASP A 209 -8.49 -17.56 12.98
N LEU A 210 -9.33 -16.53 13.03
CA LEU A 210 -10.17 -16.12 11.91
C LEU A 210 -9.32 -15.67 10.73
N PHE A 211 -8.32 -14.81 10.95
CA PHE A 211 -7.44 -14.38 9.87
C PHE A 211 -6.61 -15.54 9.31
N HIS A 212 -6.17 -16.47 10.16
CA HIS A 212 -5.48 -17.68 9.72
C HIS A 212 -6.38 -18.54 8.81
N ALA A 213 -7.61 -18.82 9.24
CA ALA A 213 -8.60 -19.57 8.46
C ALA A 213 -8.88 -18.89 7.11
N TYR A 214 -9.13 -17.58 7.12
CA TYR A 214 -9.30 -16.76 5.92
C TYR A 214 -8.12 -16.90 4.96
N ARG A 215 -6.89 -16.77 5.47
CA ARG A 215 -5.65 -16.85 4.69
C ARG A 215 -5.47 -18.25 4.10
N MET A 216 -5.68 -19.29 4.88
CA MET A 216 -5.53 -20.67 4.41
C MET A 216 -6.56 -21.04 3.35
N TYR A 217 -7.80 -20.59 3.50
CA TYR A 217 -8.82 -20.78 2.47
C TYR A 217 -8.40 -20.15 1.15
N HIS A 218 -7.96 -18.89 1.16
CA HIS A 218 -7.56 -18.21 -0.09
C HIS A 218 -6.33 -18.86 -0.73
N LEU A 219 -5.32 -19.23 0.07
CA LEU A 219 -4.11 -19.86 -0.44
C LEU A 219 -4.36 -21.23 -1.09
N ASN A 220 -5.30 -22.01 -0.55
CA ASN A 220 -5.50 -23.40 -0.99
C ASN A 220 -6.68 -23.58 -1.95
N VAL A 221 -7.66 -22.66 -1.97
CA VAL A 221 -8.89 -22.83 -2.74
C VAL A 221 -9.00 -21.85 -3.90
N THR A 222 -8.59 -20.59 -3.70
CA THR A 222 -8.87 -19.52 -4.68
C THR A 222 -7.65 -19.07 -5.46
N GLN A 223 -6.44 -19.35 -4.98
CA GLN A 223 -5.19 -18.85 -5.55
C GLN A 223 -4.32 -19.96 -6.11
N ILE A 224 -3.56 -19.61 -7.16
CA ILE A 224 -2.44 -20.41 -7.66
C ILE A 224 -1.16 -19.70 -7.22
N ASN A 225 -0.23 -20.43 -6.61
CA ASN A 225 1.02 -19.84 -6.13
C ASN A 225 1.96 -19.55 -7.31
N GLY A 226 1.97 -18.29 -7.75
CA GLY A 226 2.84 -17.81 -8.82
C GLY A 226 2.52 -16.38 -9.24
N ASN A 227 3.29 -15.88 -10.20
CA ASN A 227 2.99 -14.63 -10.91
C ASN A 227 3.52 -14.71 -12.35
N PHE A 228 3.12 -13.77 -13.22
CA PHE A 228 3.53 -13.73 -14.64
C PHE A 228 5.05 -13.62 -14.87
N TYR A 229 5.84 -13.38 -13.82
CA TYR A 229 7.28 -13.21 -13.88
C TYR A 229 8.05 -14.30 -13.15
N SER A 230 7.38 -15.31 -12.59
CA SER A 230 7.97 -16.44 -11.87
C SER A 230 7.41 -17.77 -12.37
N GLN A 231 8.05 -18.86 -11.98
CA GLN A 231 7.46 -20.19 -12.13
C GLN A 231 6.15 -20.26 -11.32
N VAL A 232 5.15 -20.90 -11.91
CA VAL A 232 3.86 -21.18 -11.28
C VAL A 232 3.93 -22.58 -10.71
N PHE A 233 3.63 -22.72 -9.42
CA PHE A 233 3.55 -24.02 -8.76
C PHE A 233 2.09 -24.44 -8.69
N PHE A 234 1.74 -25.45 -9.47
CA PHE A 234 0.43 -26.09 -9.37
C PHE A 234 0.43 -27.07 -8.19
N PRO A 235 -0.69 -27.18 -7.45
CA PRO A 235 -0.86 -28.27 -6.50
C PRO A 235 -0.69 -29.61 -7.21
N ASN A 236 0.10 -30.52 -6.66
CA ASN A 236 0.20 -31.89 -7.18
C ASN A 236 -1.18 -32.55 -7.11
N LYS A 237 -1.69 -33.03 -8.24
CA LYS A 237 -3.00 -33.71 -8.32
C LYS A 237 -3.01 -35.11 -7.68
N ASP A 238 -1.84 -35.66 -7.35
CA ASP A 238 -1.69 -37.06 -6.97
C ASP A 238 -1.93 -37.36 -5.48
N THR A 239 -2.33 -36.37 -4.68
CA THR A 239 -2.80 -36.57 -3.30
C THR A 239 -4.24 -36.08 -3.16
N SER A 240 -5.14 -36.67 -3.92
CA SER A 240 -6.58 -36.59 -3.67
C SER A 240 -7.03 -37.87 -2.99
N ASP A 241 -6.68 -38.03 -1.72
CA ASP A 241 -7.47 -38.92 -0.87
C ASP A 241 -8.77 -38.16 -0.57
N SER A 242 -9.77 -38.51 -1.36
CA SER A 242 -11.12 -37.97 -1.33
C SER A 242 -11.80 -38.30 -0.01
N SER A 243 -11.65 -37.44 0.99
CA SER A 243 -12.63 -37.31 2.06
C SER A 243 -12.92 -35.83 2.30
N ILE A 244 -13.93 -35.34 1.58
CA ILE A 244 -14.63 -34.12 1.96
C ILE A 244 -15.34 -34.44 3.29
N PRO A 245 -15.11 -33.72 4.39
CA PRO A 245 -15.98 -33.83 5.54
C PRO A 245 -17.32 -33.16 5.17
N THR A 246 -18.35 -33.97 4.96
CA THR A 246 -19.73 -33.52 5.12
C THR A 246 -19.96 -33.16 6.57
N THR A 247 -20.09 -31.86 6.87
CA THR A 247 -21.26 -31.15 7.44
C THR A 247 -20.85 -29.74 7.80
#